data_AF-A0A8H9LDZ3-F1
#
_entry.id   AF-A0A8H9LDZ3-F1
#
_cell.length_a   1.000
_cell.length_b   1.000
_cell.length_c   1.000
_cell.angle_alpha   90.00
_cell.angle_beta   90.00
_cell.angle_gamma   90.00
#
_symmetry.space_group_name_H-M   'P 1'
#
loop_
_entity.id
_entity.type
_entity.pdbx_description
1 polymer ?
#
loop_
_entity_poly.entity_id
_entity_poly.type
_entity_poly.pdbx_seq_one_letter_code
_entity_poly.pdbx_strand_id
1 'polypeptide(L)'
;MERRSREQVPAAAPDGTAGAGTGGRSVPGRTQAEQRESRVAAGLSELERWLADQIGQGIAQARQTGPSDWDDLARRLVDAQAPGVAGTVSRLPRVLGAEDWPGLLLGEYALLHLLAVAHRRAAALPEPLRQTVRARVGFPVTRESVLATPAVRDHWDVVGRRDEEQDRLLARRVWLAGRTTGRLAMVLSFSPAGQPLESFPPPGASIDADVVFYPGAAPLRALVAERRGLVEAGPPPGTKVSQVPALIAEVLAADPWTDSWPLVLDGVVPCPDALADDEGNALPLHPSAGVPWRLLAVSGGRPVTVAAEWTPRGLLPLTAWNEDGGVVRL
;
A
#
# COMPACT_ATOMS: atom_id res chain seq x y z
N MET A 1 -37.49 31.45 -63.27
CA MET A 1 -37.41 30.65 -62.03
C MET A 1 -36.37 31.31 -61.15
N GLU A 2 -36.77 32.35 -60.44
CA GLU A 2 -37.22 32.28 -59.04
C GLU A 2 -36.10 31.81 -58.10
N ARG A 3 -35.54 32.75 -57.33
CA ARG A 3 -35.67 32.88 -55.85
C ARG A 3 -34.78 31.86 -55.10
N ARG A 4 -34.01 32.18 -54.07
CA ARG A 4 -33.88 33.37 -53.24
C ARG A 4 -32.60 33.21 -52.41
N SER A 5 -31.78 34.25 -52.38
CA SER A 5 -30.81 34.56 -51.32
C SER A 5 -31.52 34.62 -49.96
N ARG A 6 -30.87 34.15 -48.89
CA ARG A 6 -31.13 34.62 -47.52
C ARG A 6 -29.92 34.43 -46.60
N GLU A 7 -29.17 35.51 -46.52
CA GLU A 7 -28.36 35.91 -45.38
C GLU A 7 -29.26 36.61 -44.34
N GLN A 8 -28.72 36.79 -43.12
CA GLN A 8 -29.14 37.68 -42.02
C GLN A 8 -29.74 37.05 -40.76
N VAL A 9 -28.91 37.14 -39.71
CA VAL A 9 -29.28 37.41 -38.31
C VAL A 9 -29.48 38.94 -38.17
N PRO A 10 -30.46 39.44 -37.38
CA PRO A 10 -30.09 40.05 -36.10
C PRO A 10 -31.10 39.89 -34.92
N ALA A 11 -30.56 40.24 -33.76
CA ALA A 11 -31.05 40.34 -32.37
C ALA A 11 -32.50 40.80 -32.09
N ALA A 12 -33.06 40.33 -30.96
CA ALA A 12 -33.44 41.12 -29.77
C ALA A 12 -34.34 40.31 -28.81
N ALA A 13 -34.19 40.57 -27.50
CA ALA A 13 -34.98 40.01 -26.41
C ALA A 13 -36.46 40.48 -26.42
N PRO A 14 -37.31 39.83 -25.61
CA PRO A 14 -38.12 40.63 -24.69
C PRO A 14 -38.17 40.08 -23.25
N ASP A 15 -38.37 41.03 -22.35
CA ASP A 15 -38.67 40.89 -20.92
C ASP A 15 -40.00 40.17 -20.63
N GLY A 16 -40.01 39.51 -19.46
CA GLY A 16 -41.15 39.44 -18.56
C GLY A 16 -42.18 38.32 -18.79
N THR A 17 -42.32 37.40 -17.82
CA THR A 17 -43.47 37.37 -16.89
C THR A 17 -43.22 36.32 -15.81
N ALA A 18 -43.46 36.72 -14.56
CA ALA A 18 -43.37 35.92 -13.35
C ALA A 18 -44.30 34.69 -13.36
N GLY A 19 -43.74 33.53 -13.00
CA GLY A 19 -44.49 32.36 -12.56
C GLY A 19 -43.96 31.93 -11.20
N ALA A 20 -44.66 32.34 -10.14
CA ALA A 20 -44.41 31.88 -8.77
C ALA A 20 -44.78 30.39 -8.68
N GLY A 21 -43.79 29.52 -8.88
CA GLY A 21 -43.85 28.11 -8.54
C GLY A 21 -43.26 27.91 -7.16
N THR A 22 -44.11 27.60 -6.19
CA THR A 22 -43.80 27.21 -4.81
C THR A 22 -42.57 26.29 -4.75
N GLY A 23 -41.43 26.86 -4.38
CA GLY A 23 -40.23 26.13 -4.01
C GLY A 23 -40.52 25.34 -2.74
N GLY A 24 -40.93 24.08 -2.92
CA GLY A 24 -40.84 23.08 -1.86
C GLY A 24 -39.43 23.15 -1.31
N ARG A 25 -39.33 23.53 -0.04
CA ARG A 25 -38.08 23.63 0.70
C ARG A 25 -37.53 22.21 0.79
N SER A 26 -36.69 21.83 -0.17
CA SER A 26 -35.98 20.56 -0.15
C SER A 26 -35.11 20.57 1.10
N VAL A 27 -35.37 19.62 1.99
CA VAL A 27 -34.44 19.26 3.06
C VAL A 27 -33.06 19.07 2.42
N PRO A 28 -31.96 19.64 2.96
CA PRO A 28 -30.64 19.39 2.41
C PRO A 28 -30.42 17.88 2.39
N GLY A 29 -30.42 17.28 1.20
CA GLY A 29 -30.10 15.87 1.02
C GLY A 29 -28.70 15.62 1.57
N ARG A 30 -28.49 14.47 2.21
CA ARG A 30 -27.16 14.04 2.65
C ARG A 30 -26.17 14.23 1.50
N THR A 31 -25.05 14.87 1.77
CA THR A 31 -24.00 15.07 0.77
C THR A 31 -23.53 13.72 0.25
N GLN A 32 -22.99 13.67 -0.98
CA GLN A 32 -22.49 12.43 -1.58
C GLN A 32 -21.46 11.73 -0.67
N ALA A 33 -20.67 12.50 0.07
CA ALA A 33 -19.73 11.99 1.06
C ALA A 33 -20.44 11.29 2.23
N GLU A 34 -21.45 11.90 2.84
CA GLU A 34 -22.23 11.29 3.93
C GLU A 34 -22.96 10.03 3.49
N GLN A 35 -23.46 9.99 2.26
CA GLN A 35 -24.07 8.78 1.69
C GLN A 35 -23.05 7.65 1.56
N ARG A 36 -21.83 7.96 1.08
CA ARG A 36 -20.73 7.00 1.01
C ARG A 36 -20.35 6.47 2.38
N GLU A 37 -20.15 7.34 3.36
CA GLU A 37 -19.85 6.96 4.76
C GLU A 37 -20.92 6.01 5.30
N SER A 38 -22.20 6.30 5.06
CA SER A 38 -23.31 5.45 5.50
C SER A 38 -23.33 4.07 4.82
N ARG A 39 -23.04 3.99 3.51
CA ARG A 39 -22.97 2.72 2.78
C ARG A 39 -21.81 1.86 3.27
N VAL A 40 -20.65 2.47 3.43
CA VAL A 40 -19.45 1.81 3.95
C VAL A 40 -19.71 1.27 5.37
N ALA A 41 -20.27 2.09 6.26
CA ALA A 41 -20.58 1.67 7.63
C ALA A 41 -21.55 0.48 7.67
N ALA A 42 -22.57 0.46 6.81
CA ALA A 42 -23.50 -0.66 6.69
C ALA A 42 -22.79 -1.93 6.18
N GLY A 43 -21.97 -1.83 5.14
CA GLY A 43 -21.20 -2.96 4.60
C GLY A 43 -20.22 -3.55 5.60
N LEU A 44 -19.50 -2.71 6.35
CA LEU A 44 -18.58 -3.19 7.40
C LEU A 44 -19.33 -3.82 8.58
N SER A 45 -20.53 -3.33 8.92
CA SER A 45 -21.37 -3.96 9.95
C SER A 45 -21.94 -5.32 9.50
N GLU A 46 -22.14 -5.52 8.20
CA GLU A 46 -22.45 -6.83 7.64
C GLU A 46 -21.24 -7.77 7.68
N LEU A 47 -20.06 -7.27 7.29
CA LEU A 47 -18.81 -8.02 7.37
C LEU A 47 -18.55 -8.52 8.80
N GLU A 48 -18.75 -7.69 9.82
CA GLU A 48 -18.55 -8.11 11.21
C GLU A 48 -19.46 -9.27 11.62
N ARG A 49 -20.75 -9.21 11.25
CA ARG A 49 -21.71 -10.30 11.51
C ARG A 49 -21.32 -11.56 10.76
N TRP A 50 -20.99 -11.42 9.47
CA TRP A 50 -20.55 -12.53 8.65
C TRP A 50 -19.29 -13.20 9.23
N LEU A 51 -18.29 -12.42 9.65
CA LEU A 51 -17.08 -12.96 10.30
C LEU A 51 -17.40 -13.70 11.60
N ALA A 52 -18.30 -13.17 12.43
CA ALA A 52 -18.73 -13.83 13.65
C ALA A 52 -19.42 -15.17 13.37
N ASP A 53 -20.26 -15.23 12.33
CA ASP A 53 -20.92 -16.46 11.89
C ASP A 53 -19.91 -17.49 11.39
N GLN A 54 -18.89 -17.08 10.61
CA GLN A 54 -17.84 -17.97 10.14
C GLN A 54 -17.04 -18.60 11.31
N ILE A 55 -16.70 -17.80 12.32
CA ILE A 55 -16.02 -18.31 13.52
C ILE A 55 -16.93 -19.25 14.32
N GLY A 56 -18.22 -18.91 14.45
CA GLY A 56 -19.20 -19.74 15.17
C GLY A 56 -19.47 -21.08 14.51
N GLN A 57 -19.48 -21.14 13.18
CA GLN A 57 -19.61 -22.38 12.41
C GLN A 57 -18.31 -23.21 12.37
N GLY A 58 -17.18 -22.56 12.59
CA GLY A 58 -15.85 -23.15 12.56
C GLY A 58 -15.19 -23.05 11.19
N ILE A 59 -13.92 -22.66 11.18
CA ILE A 59 -13.15 -22.39 9.95
C ILE A 59 -12.84 -23.65 9.12
N ALA A 60 -13.10 -24.85 9.63
CA ALA A 60 -12.84 -26.11 8.93
C ALA A 60 -13.62 -26.24 7.61
N GLN A 61 -14.81 -25.62 7.52
CA GLN A 61 -15.65 -25.67 6.31
C GLN A 61 -15.24 -24.65 5.23
N ALA A 62 -14.31 -23.74 5.54
CA ALA A 62 -13.90 -22.68 4.62
C ALA A 62 -13.34 -23.19 3.29
N ARG A 63 -12.78 -24.40 3.25
CA ARG A 63 -12.32 -25.02 1.98
C ARG A 63 -13.46 -25.44 1.05
N GLN A 64 -14.64 -25.73 1.59
CA GLN A 64 -15.77 -26.23 0.82
C GLN A 64 -16.68 -25.09 0.34
N THR A 65 -17.05 -24.15 1.22
CA THR A 65 -18.01 -23.08 0.90
C THR A 65 -17.36 -21.70 0.77
N GLY A 66 -16.17 -21.53 1.35
CA GLY A 66 -15.50 -20.23 1.44
C GLY A 66 -15.34 -19.50 0.12
N PRO A 67 -14.80 -20.11 -0.96
CA PRO A 67 -14.59 -19.41 -2.23
C PRO A 67 -15.84 -18.71 -2.78
N SER A 68 -16.99 -19.39 -2.82
CA SER A 68 -18.24 -18.77 -3.27
C SER A 68 -18.75 -17.70 -2.29
N ASP A 69 -18.67 -17.97 -0.99
CA ASP A 69 -19.13 -17.05 0.04
C ASP A 69 -18.30 -15.74 0.04
N TRP A 70 -16.99 -15.86 -0.19
CA TRP A 70 -16.05 -14.73 -0.28
C TRP A 70 -16.27 -13.91 -1.55
N ASP A 71 -16.52 -14.53 -2.69
CA ASP A 71 -16.84 -13.82 -3.93
C ASP A 71 -18.14 -13.02 -3.79
N ASP A 72 -19.15 -13.62 -3.17
CA ASP A 72 -20.42 -12.94 -2.87
C ASP A 72 -20.24 -11.79 -1.87
N LEU A 73 -19.46 -12.00 -0.81
CA LEU A 73 -19.16 -10.96 0.17
C LEU A 73 -18.36 -9.81 -0.46
N ALA A 74 -17.35 -10.11 -1.28
CA ALA A 74 -16.56 -9.10 -1.96
C ALA A 74 -17.43 -8.22 -2.86
N ARG A 75 -18.38 -8.81 -3.60
CA ARG A 75 -19.33 -8.06 -4.43
C ARG A 75 -20.20 -7.11 -3.61
N ARG A 76 -20.75 -7.59 -2.48
CA ARG A 76 -21.54 -6.76 -1.57
C ARG A 76 -20.72 -5.63 -0.95
N LEU A 77 -19.44 -5.87 -0.63
CA LEU A 77 -18.52 -4.84 -0.14
C LEU A 77 -18.20 -3.77 -1.20
N VAL A 78 -18.10 -4.15 -2.47
CA VAL A 78 -17.97 -3.20 -3.59
C VAL A 78 -19.25 -2.34 -3.69
N ASP A 79 -20.42 -2.94 -3.64
CA ASP A 79 -21.71 -2.22 -3.64
C ASP A 79 -21.85 -1.27 -2.43
N ALA A 80 -21.28 -1.67 -1.29
CA ALA A 80 -21.18 -0.85 -0.08
C ALA A 80 -20.09 0.24 -0.14
N GLN A 81 -19.35 0.35 -1.26
CA GLN A 81 -18.27 1.31 -1.47
C GLN A 81 -17.03 1.11 -0.57
N ALA A 82 -16.75 -0.13 -0.18
CA ALA A 82 -15.57 -0.55 0.57
C ALA A 82 -14.60 -1.43 -0.28
N PRO A 83 -14.09 -0.92 -1.42
CA PRO A 83 -13.34 -1.72 -2.38
C PRO A 83 -12.00 -2.24 -1.83
N GLY A 84 -11.39 -1.55 -0.86
CA GLY A 84 -10.14 -2.02 -0.23
C GLY A 84 -10.37 -3.30 0.58
N VAL A 85 -11.49 -3.36 1.30
CA VAL A 85 -11.90 -4.55 2.06
C VAL A 85 -12.33 -5.68 1.13
N ALA A 86 -13.09 -5.37 0.08
CA ALA A 86 -13.45 -6.33 -0.96
C ALA A 86 -12.20 -6.98 -1.58
N GLY A 87 -11.18 -6.17 -1.91
CA GLY A 87 -9.91 -6.67 -2.44
C GLY A 87 -9.19 -7.62 -1.48
N THR A 88 -9.23 -7.36 -0.17
CA THR A 88 -8.68 -8.29 0.85
C THR A 88 -9.46 -9.59 0.89
N VAL A 89 -10.80 -9.53 0.90
CA VAL A 89 -11.66 -10.72 0.85
C VAL A 89 -11.40 -11.57 -0.40
N SER A 90 -11.27 -10.94 -1.57
CA SER A 90 -10.96 -11.66 -2.83
C SER A 90 -9.59 -12.35 -2.85
N ARG A 91 -8.68 -12.04 -1.92
CA ARG A 91 -7.37 -12.70 -1.80
C ARG A 91 -7.36 -13.88 -0.84
N LEU A 92 -8.41 -14.06 -0.01
CA LEU A 92 -8.52 -15.17 0.95
C LEU A 92 -8.35 -16.57 0.33
N PRO A 93 -8.81 -16.86 -0.92
CA PRO A 93 -8.56 -18.16 -1.55
C PRO A 93 -7.08 -18.56 -1.59
N ARG A 94 -6.16 -17.59 -1.67
CA ARG A 94 -4.71 -17.85 -1.72
C ARG A 94 -4.20 -18.47 -0.42
N VAL A 95 -4.84 -18.19 0.71
CA VAL A 95 -4.47 -18.70 2.03
C VAL A 95 -4.69 -20.20 2.12
N LEU A 96 -5.71 -20.73 1.44
CA LEU A 96 -6.08 -22.15 1.50
C LEU A 96 -5.00 -23.10 0.97
N GLY A 97 -4.08 -22.60 0.14
CA GLY A 97 -2.95 -23.35 -0.40
C GLY A 97 -1.77 -23.50 0.56
N ALA A 98 -1.76 -22.79 1.69
CA ALA A 98 -0.72 -22.92 2.70
C ALA A 98 -0.93 -24.16 3.58
N GLU A 99 0.17 -24.65 4.19
CA GLU A 99 0.12 -25.75 5.15
C GLU A 99 -0.69 -25.36 6.40
N ASP A 100 -0.35 -24.25 7.04
CA ASP A 100 -1.11 -23.65 8.15
C ASP A 100 -2.20 -22.67 7.67
N TRP A 101 -2.96 -23.08 6.64
CA TRP A 101 -4.08 -22.27 6.16
C TRP A 101 -5.11 -21.91 7.26
N PRO A 102 -5.41 -22.72 8.30
CA PRO A 102 -6.40 -22.34 9.31
C PRO A 102 -5.93 -21.17 10.16
N GLY A 103 -4.68 -21.20 10.63
CA GLY A 103 -4.09 -20.12 11.40
C GLY A 103 -4.01 -18.82 10.60
N LEU A 104 -3.57 -18.92 9.35
CA LEU A 104 -3.49 -17.78 8.44
C LEU A 104 -4.87 -17.19 8.12
N LEU A 105 -5.89 -18.02 7.86
CA LEU A 105 -7.24 -17.55 7.57
C LEU A 105 -7.85 -16.84 8.79
N LEU A 106 -7.62 -17.38 9.99
CA LEU A 106 -8.04 -16.75 11.23
C LEU A 106 -7.37 -15.37 11.42
N GLY A 107 -6.08 -15.27 11.09
CA GLY A 107 -5.35 -13.99 11.07
C GLY A 107 -5.98 -12.96 10.13
N GLU A 108 -6.28 -13.35 8.90
CA GLU A 108 -6.95 -12.47 7.92
C GLU A 108 -8.34 -12.03 8.41
N TYR A 109 -9.13 -12.95 8.97
CA TYR A 109 -10.43 -12.64 9.57
C TYR A 109 -10.31 -11.68 10.76
N ALA A 110 -9.31 -11.86 11.61
CA ALA A 110 -9.04 -10.98 12.74
C ALA A 110 -8.67 -9.56 12.27
N LEU A 111 -7.84 -9.43 11.23
CA LEU A 111 -7.47 -8.14 10.66
C LEU A 111 -8.65 -7.44 9.95
N LEU A 112 -9.51 -8.19 9.26
CA LEU A 112 -10.76 -7.68 8.67
C LEU A 112 -11.73 -7.20 9.76
N HIS A 113 -11.90 -7.98 10.83
CA HIS A 113 -12.72 -7.59 11.98
C HIS A 113 -12.17 -6.33 12.65
N LEU A 114 -10.85 -6.28 12.90
CA LEU A 114 -10.17 -5.13 13.48
C LEU A 114 -10.41 -3.87 12.64
N LEU A 115 -10.38 -3.98 11.30
CA LEU A 115 -10.63 -2.85 10.40
C LEU A 115 -12.06 -2.34 10.50
N ALA A 116 -13.04 -3.24 10.57
CA ALA A 116 -14.44 -2.87 10.73
C ALA A 116 -14.70 -2.20 12.10
N VAL A 117 -14.11 -2.74 13.17
CA VAL A 117 -14.18 -2.13 14.52
C VAL A 117 -13.51 -0.76 14.55
N ALA A 118 -12.34 -0.62 13.94
CA ALA A 118 -11.60 0.65 13.86
C ALA A 118 -12.39 1.70 13.07
N HIS A 119 -13.02 1.32 11.96
CA HIS A 119 -13.90 2.21 11.20
C HIS A 119 -15.11 2.67 12.03
N ARG A 120 -15.79 1.74 12.72
CA ARG A 120 -16.92 2.09 13.59
C ARG A 120 -16.51 3.05 14.72
N ARG A 121 -15.28 2.90 15.24
CA ARG A 121 -14.72 3.73 16.32
C ARG A 121 -13.85 4.88 15.82
N ALA A 122 -13.93 5.24 14.53
CA ALA A 122 -13.02 6.20 13.89
C ALA A 122 -12.91 7.55 14.61
N ALA A 123 -13.98 8.03 15.23
CA ALA A 123 -14.00 9.29 15.99
C ALA A 123 -13.07 9.30 17.22
N ALA A 124 -12.78 8.12 17.79
CA ALA A 124 -11.88 7.98 18.93
C ALA A 124 -10.42 7.69 18.51
N LEU A 125 -10.15 7.50 17.22
CA LEU A 125 -8.80 7.20 16.73
C LEU A 125 -7.98 8.47 16.53
N PRO A 126 -6.67 8.43 16.82
CA PRO A 126 -5.72 9.44 16.36
C PRO A 126 -5.86 9.67 14.84
N GLU A 127 -5.75 10.92 14.41
CA GLU A 127 -5.94 11.30 13.01
C GLU A 127 -5.12 10.44 12.02
N PRO A 128 -3.82 10.15 12.25
CA PRO A 128 -3.03 9.31 11.35
C PRO A 128 -3.61 7.90 11.19
N LEU A 129 -4.06 7.28 12.30
CA LEU A 129 -4.67 5.95 12.27
C LEU A 129 -6.04 5.96 11.59
N ARG A 130 -6.80 7.04 11.75
CA ARG A 130 -8.07 7.23 11.03
C ARG A 130 -7.84 7.27 9.51
N GLN A 131 -6.80 7.97 9.04
CA GLN A 131 -6.42 8.00 7.64
C GLN A 131 -5.99 6.62 7.12
N THR A 132 -5.22 5.87 7.93
CA THR A 132 -4.90 4.46 7.68
C THR A 132 -6.16 3.61 7.46
N VAL A 133 -7.15 3.72 8.35
CA VAL A 133 -8.42 2.98 8.24
C VAL A 133 -9.17 3.36 6.97
N ARG A 134 -9.28 4.65 6.67
CA ARG A 134 -9.94 5.15 5.46
C ARG A 134 -9.28 4.63 4.19
N ALA A 135 -7.94 4.67 4.12
CA ALA A 135 -7.19 4.16 2.99
C ALA A 135 -7.43 2.65 2.78
N ARG A 136 -7.42 1.86 3.86
CA ARG A 136 -7.65 0.40 3.81
C ARG A 136 -9.08 0.01 3.47
N VAL A 137 -10.06 0.83 3.85
CA VAL A 137 -11.45 0.65 3.40
C VAL A 137 -11.60 0.97 1.91
N GLY A 138 -10.76 1.87 1.38
CA GLY A 138 -10.76 2.26 -0.03
C GLY A 138 -11.34 3.65 -0.29
N PHE A 139 -11.32 4.54 0.72
CA PHE A 139 -11.57 5.96 0.48
C PHE A 139 -10.43 6.55 -0.38
N PRO A 140 -10.75 7.24 -1.48
CA PRO A 140 -9.74 7.77 -2.38
C PRO A 140 -9.00 8.93 -1.73
N VAL A 141 -7.69 8.94 -1.92
CA VAL A 141 -6.84 10.11 -1.67
C VAL A 141 -6.30 10.54 -3.02
N THR A 142 -6.61 11.78 -3.41
CA THR A 142 -6.23 12.32 -4.72
C THR A 142 -4.72 12.59 -4.77
N ARG A 143 -4.12 12.47 -5.95
CA ARG A 143 -2.70 12.77 -6.14
C ARG A 143 -2.41 14.23 -5.77
N GLU A 144 -3.30 15.12 -6.16
CA GLU A 144 -3.26 16.56 -5.94
C GLU A 144 -3.23 16.89 -4.44
N SER A 145 -4.11 16.26 -3.64
CA SER A 145 -4.10 16.46 -2.18
C SER A 145 -2.81 15.99 -1.51
N VAL A 146 -2.16 14.95 -2.04
CA VAL A 146 -0.88 14.47 -1.52
C VAL A 146 0.25 15.42 -1.91
N LEU A 147 0.27 15.92 -3.14
CA LEU A 147 1.24 16.92 -3.61
C LEU A 147 1.14 18.25 -2.87
N ALA A 148 -0.02 18.56 -2.28
CA ALA A 148 -0.21 19.74 -1.44
C ALA A 148 0.31 19.57 0.01
N THR A 149 0.76 18.37 0.40
CA THR A 149 1.35 18.14 1.73
C THR A 149 2.82 18.58 1.80
N PRO A 150 3.36 18.88 2.99
CA PRO A 150 4.77 19.23 3.13
C PRO A 150 5.69 18.12 2.59
N ALA A 151 6.60 18.50 1.70
CA ALA A 151 7.57 17.58 1.14
C ALA A 151 8.76 17.36 2.09
N VAL A 152 9.29 16.14 2.07
CA VAL A 152 10.57 15.78 2.69
C VAL A 152 11.62 15.81 1.60
N ARG A 153 12.54 16.78 1.68
CA ARG A 153 13.72 16.84 0.83
C ARG A 153 14.81 15.96 1.42
N ASP A 154 15.38 15.07 0.61
CA ASP A 154 16.53 14.26 1.00
C ASP A 154 17.28 13.77 -0.24
N HIS A 155 18.43 13.14 -0.02
CA HIS A 155 19.05 12.23 -0.97
C HIS A 155 18.45 10.84 -0.73
N TRP A 156 17.67 10.38 -1.70
CA TRP A 156 16.94 9.13 -1.63
C TRP A 156 17.68 8.04 -2.38
N ASP A 157 18.15 7.02 -1.65
CA ASP A 157 18.71 5.81 -2.22
C ASP A 157 17.60 4.91 -2.73
N VAL A 158 17.70 4.44 -3.96
CA VAL A 158 16.81 3.40 -4.49
C VAL A 158 17.28 2.07 -3.92
N VAL A 159 16.61 1.61 -2.88
CA VAL A 159 17.05 0.43 -2.12
C VAL A 159 16.45 -0.87 -2.61
N GLY A 160 15.40 -0.80 -3.44
CA GLY A 160 14.83 -2.01 -4.01
C GLY A 160 13.73 -1.72 -5.01
N ARG A 161 13.42 -2.74 -5.81
CA ARG A 161 12.32 -2.70 -6.77
C ARG A 161 11.71 -4.08 -6.98
N ARG A 162 10.39 -4.14 -6.93
CA ARG A 162 9.60 -5.35 -7.20
C ARG A 162 8.48 -5.04 -8.19
N ASP A 163 8.38 -5.86 -9.22
CA ASP A 163 7.33 -5.79 -10.22
C ASP A 163 6.40 -7.00 -10.00
N GLU A 164 5.10 -6.77 -9.96
CA GLU A 164 4.06 -7.79 -9.75
C GLU A 164 2.93 -7.61 -10.75
N GLU A 165 2.36 -8.73 -11.20
CA GLU A 165 1.14 -8.70 -12.01
C GLU A 165 -0.10 -8.78 -11.10
N GLN A 166 -1.01 -7.83 -11.26
CA GLN A 166 -2.26 -7.73 -10.52
C GLN A 166 -3.41 -7.47 -11.49
N ASP A 167 -4.29 -8.45 -11.68
CA ASP A 167 -5.53 -8.31 -12.46
C ASP A 167 -5.33 -7.70 -13.87
N ARG A 168 -4.30 -8.16 -14.59
CA ARG A 168 -3.84 -7.67 -15.92
C ARG A 168 -3.20 -6.28 -15.92
N LEU A 169 -2.87 -5.74 -14.75
CA LEU A 169 -2.01 -4.59 -14.57
C LEU A 169 -0.63 -5.05 -14.08
N LEU A 170 0.42 -4.43 -14.59
CA LEU A 170 1.74 -4.52 -13.99
C LEU A 170 1.84 -3.42 -12.93
N ALA A 171 2.10 -3.81 -11.70
CA ALA A 171 2.40 -2.92 -10.58
C ALA A 171 3.90 -2.96 -10.28
N ARG A 172 4.50 -1.78 -10.02
CA ARG A 172 5.89 -1.66 -9.61
C ARG A 172 5.98 -0.92 -8.29
N ARG A 173 6.59 -1.57 -7.31
CA ARG A 173 7.02 -0.95 -6.05
C ARG A 173 8.50 -0.61 -6.17
N VAL A 174 8.83 0.63 -5.88
CA VAL A 174 10.21 1.09 -5.68
C VAL A 174 10.34 1.61 -4.27
N TRP A 175 11.30 1.07 -3.51
CA TRP A 175 11.58 1.54 -2.16
C TRP A 175 12.74 2.50 -2.17
N LEU A 176 12.59 3.56 -1.36
CA LEU A 176 13.57 4.62 -1.18
C LEU A 176 13.97 4.73 0.29
N ALA A 177 15.24 5.01 0.55
CA ALA A 177 15.74 5.35 1.88
C ALA A 177 16.40 6.74 1.84
N GLY A 178 15.92 7.67 2.68
CA GLY A 178 16.50 8.99 2.82
C GLY A 178 17.76 8.95 3.68
N ARG A 179 18.89 9.40 3.12
CA ARG A 179 20.19 9.34 3.79
C ARG A 179 20.28 10.23 5.02
N THR A 180 19.68 11.42 4.96
CA THR A 180 19.80 12.43 6.03
C THR A 180 18.68 12.27 7.05
N THR A 181 17.47 11.99 6.58
CA THR A 181 16.27 11.92 7.41
C THR A 181 16.05 10.53 8.00
N GLY A 182 16.68 9.49 7.45
CA GLY A 182 16.39 8.10 7.76
C GLY A 182 14.99 7.65 7.32
N ARG A 183 14.27 8.49 6.56
CA ARG A 183 12.89 8.23 6.18
C ARG A 183 12.83 7.16 5.10
N LEU A 184 11.90 6.22 5.23
CA LEU A 184 11.61 5.21 4.21
C LEU A 184 10.40 5.64 3.39
N ALA A 185 10.44 5.36 2.09
CA ALA A 185 9.33 5.63 1.17
C ALA A 185 9.12 4.48 0.17
N MET A 186 7.91 4.34 -0.33
CA MET A 186 7.54 3.42 -1.40
C MET A 186 6.77 4.17 -2.49
N VAL A 187 7.34 4.24 -3.68
CA VAL A 187 6.68 4.75 -4.88
C VAL A 187 6.01 3.57 -5.59
N LEU A 188 4.73 3.72 -5.89
CA LEU A 188 3.91 2.70 -6.55
C LEU A 188 3.45 3.21 -7.92
N SER A 189 3.80 2.47 -8.98
CA SER A 189 3.42 2.77 -10.36
C SER A 189 2.63 1.61 -10.95
N PHE A 190 1.67 1.91 -11.82
CA PHE A 190 0.85 0.92 -12.52
C PHE A 190 0.95 1.13 -14.02
N SER A 191 0.91 0.04 -14.79
CA SER A 191 0.84 0.06 -16.24
C SER A 191 -0.10 -1.05 -16.71
N PRO A 192 -0.92 -0.84 -17.75
CA PRO A 192 -1.63 -1.92 -18.42
C PRO A 192 -0.65 -3.02 -18.89
N ALA A 193 -1.09 -4.28 -18.89
CA ALA A 193 -0.28 -5.38 -19.43
C ALA A 193 0.21 -5.07 -20.86
N GLY A 194 1.52 -5.25 -21.08
CA GLY A 194 2.17 -4.97 -22.37
C GLY A 194 2.64 -3.52 -22.58
N GLN A 195 2.31 -2.58 -21.68
CA GLN A 195 2.84 -1.21 -21.72
C GLN A 195 4.03 -1.04 -20.76
N PRO A 196 5.06 -0.25 -21.12
CA PRO A 196 6.19 -0.01 -20.24
C PRO A 196 5.75 0.74 -18.98
N LEU A 197 6.21 0.27 -17.84
CA LEU A 197 6.09 1.00 -16.57
C LEU A 197 6.94 2.27 -16.60
N GLU A 198 6.50 3.27 -15.84
CA GLU A 198 7.24 4.51 -15.64
C GLU A 198 8.70 4.20 -15.26
N SER A 199 9.62 4.88 -15.95
CA SER A 199 11.04 4.68 -15.74
C SER A 199 11.47 5.34 -14.43
N PHE A 200 12.08 4.55 -13.55
CA PHE A 200 12.64 5.01 -12.29
C PHE A 200 14.12 4.58 -12.23
N PRO A 201 15.03 5.36 -11.63
CA PRO A 201 16.41 4.94 -11.43
C PRO A 201 16.51 3.53 -10.83
N PRO A 202 17.49 2.71 -11.24
CA PRO A 202 17.60 1.33 -10.77
C PRO A 202 18.03 1.29 -9.29
N PRO A 203 17.80 0.17 -8.58
CA PRO A 203 18.39 -0.05 -7.26
C PRO A 203 19.89 0.20 -7.26
N GLY A 204 20.38 0.87 -6.21
CA GLY A 204 21.76 1.36 -6.10
C GLY A 204 22.00 2.77 -6.61
N ALA A 205 21.04 3.38 -7.31
CA ALA A 205 21.10 4.81 -7.64
C ALA A 205 20.63 5.68 -6.46
N SER A 206 21.06 6.93 -6.43
CA SER A 206 20.63 7.92 -5.45
C SER A 206 20.11 9.17 -6.16
N ILE A 207 19.04 9.78 -5.66
CA ILE A 207 18.42 10.98 -6.25
C ILE A 207 18.26 12.10 -5.22
N ASP A 208 18.50 13.36 -5.63
CA ASP A 208 18.00 14.54 -4.89
C ASP A 208 16.54 14.76 -5.29
N ALA A 209 15.64 14.61 -4.33
CA ALA A 209 14.21 14.71 -4.58
C ALA A 209 13.43 15.21 -3.36
N ASP A 210 12.31 15.87 -3.68
CA ASP A 210 11.26 16.20 -2.73
C ASP A 210 10.19 15.11 -2.79
N VAL A 211 9.96 14.43 -1.66
CA VAL A 211 9.02 13.31 -1.55
C VAL A 211 7.88 13.68 -0.61
N VAL A 212 6.65 13.46 -1.06
CA VAL A 212 5.41 13.69 -0.28
C VAL A 212 4.73 12.36 0.02
N PHE A 213 4.11 12.25 1.18
CA PHE A 213 3.58 10.98 1.68
C PHE A 213 2.06 10.95 1.67
N TYR A 214 1.48 9.80 1.34
CA TYR A 214 0.08 9.56 1.60
C TYR A 214 -0.17 9.55 3.12
N PRO A 215 -1.27 10.14 3.60
CA PRO A 215 -1.55 10.20 5.02
C PRO A 215 -1.81 8.80 5.60
N GLY A 216 -1.35 8.57 6.84
CA GLY A 216 -1.49 7.30 7.55
C GLY A 216 -0.71 7.29 8.86
N ALA A 217 -0.87 6.23 9.67
CA ALA A 217 -0.16 6.09 10.95
C ALA A 217 1.32 5.69 10.79
N ALA A 218 1.62 4.89 9.76
CA ALA A 218 2.99 4.59 9.33
C ALA A 218 3.15 4.95 7.84
N PRO A 219 3.26 6.27 7.48
CA PRO A 219 3.29 6.69 6.08
C PRO A 219 4.51 6.15 5.33
N LEU A 220 4.29 5.17 4.45
CA LEU A 220 5.32 4.61 3.57
C LEU A 220 5.05 4.96 2.10
N ARG A 221 3.80 4.83 1.64
CA ARG A 221 3.43 5.15 0.25
C ARG A 221 3.64 6.64 0.00
N ALA A 222 4.33 6.96 -1.10
CA ALA A 222 4.74 8.32 -1.41
C ALA A 222 4.66 8.66 -2.91
N LEU A 223 4.78 9.95 -3.21
CA LEU A 223 5.00 10.48 -4.54
C LEU A 223 6.30 11.28 -4.56
N VAL A 224 7.04 11.20 -5.66
CA VAL A 224 8.13 12.14 -5.94
C VAL A 224 7.48 13.42 -6.50
N ALA A 225 7.51 14.50 -5.73
CA ALA A 225 6.95 15.79 -6.11
C ALA A 225 7.89 16.52 -7.10
N GLU A 226 9.19 16.52 -6.80
CA GLU A 226 10.23 17.09 -7.65
C GLU A 226 11.46 16.19 -7.61
N ARG A 227 12.05 15.89 -8.77
CA ARG A 227 13.35 15.19 -8.88
C ARG A 227 14.36 16.12 -9.53
N ARG A 228 15.42 16.46 -8.81
CA ARG A 228 16.45 17.41 -9.28
C ARG A 228 17.56 16.74 -10.08
N GLY A 229 17.89 15.49 -9.75
CA GLY A 229 18.91 14.75 -10.48
C GLY A 229 19.37 13.50 -9.77
N LEU A 230 20.32 12.81 -10.40
CA LEU A 230 21.12 11.77 -9.75
C LEU A 230 22.20 12.44 -8.90
N VAL A 231 22.50 11.85 -7.75
CA VAL A 231 23.61 12.23 -6.88
C VAL A 231 24.53 11.03 -6.70
N GLU A 232 25.71 11.27 -6.12
CA GLU A 232 26.66 10.20 -5.82
C GLU A 232 26.00 9.14 -4.93
N ALA A 233 26.13 7.88 -5.35
CA ALA A 233 25.56 6.74 -4.69
C ALA A 233 26.62 5.97 -3.89
N GLY A 234 26.17 5.25 -2.89
CA GLY A 234 26.98 4.34 -2.07
C GLY A 234 26.07 3.48 -1.20
N PRO A 235 26.63 2.67 -0.29
CA PRO A 235 25.82 1.94 0.68
C PRO A 235 24.91 2.91 1.46
N PRO A 236 23.59 2.66 1.51
CA PRO A 236 22.67 3.44 2.33
C PRO A 236 22.98 3.23 3.82
N PRO A 237 22.80 4.23 4.69
CA PRO A 237 22.80 4.02 6.13
C PRO A 237 21.76 2.94 6.51
N GLY A 238 22.18 1.96 7.31
CA GLY A 238 21.33 0.83 7.69
C GLY A 238 21.11 0.71 9.20
N THR A 239 20.12 -0.10 9.53
CA THR A 239 19.72 -0.48 10.89
C THR A 239 20.45 -1.77 11.28
N LYS A 240 20.85 -1.89 12.55
CA LYS A 240 21.42 -3.15 13.07
C LYS A 240 20.34 -4.20 13.28
N VAL A 241 20.69 -5.47 13.14
CA VAL A 241 19.74 -6.60 13.27
C VAL A 241 19.04 -6.56 14.63
N SER A 242 19.78 -6.28 15.70
CA SER A 242 19.26 -6.14 17.07
C SER A 242 18.18 -5.06 17.24
N GLN A 243 18.15 -4.04 16.38
CA GLN A 243 17.19 -2.93 16.45
C GLN A 243 15.89 -3.21 15.68
N VAL A 244 15.89 -4.18 14.76
CA VAL A 244 14.75 -4.46 13.87
C VAL A 244 13.49 -4.86 14.64
N PRO A 245 13.52 -5.72 15.68
CA PRO A 245 12.30 -6.08 16.40
C PRO A 245 11.58 -4.87 17.02
N ALA A 246 12.32 -3.93 17.61
CA ALA A 246 11.75 -2.72 18.18
C ALA A 246 11.16 -1.81 17.09
N LEU A 247 11.88 -1.61 15.99
CA LEU A 247 11.41 -0.83 14.84
C LEU A 247 10.10 -1.39 14.29
N ILE A 248 10.03 -2.71 14.05
CA ILE A 248 8.83 -3.35 13.52
C ILE A 248 7.68 -3.29 14.53
N ALA A 249 7.96 -3.44 15.83
CA ALA A 249 6.94 -3.30 16.87
C ALA A 249 6.33 -1.88 16.87
N GLU A 250 7.13 -0.84 16.70
CA GLU A 250 6.64 0.54 16.57
C GLU A 250 5.76 0.73 15.32
N VAL A 251 6.18 0.18 14.18
CA VAL A 251 5.40 0.21 12.93
C VAL A 251 4.06 -0.49 13.11
N LEU A 252 4.04 -1.69 13.69
CA LEU A 252 2.81 -2.46 13.92
C LEU A 252 1.91 -1.84 15.00
N ALA A 253 2.49 -1.21 16.02
CA ALA A 253 1.73 -0.47 17.03
C ALA A 253 1.03 0.75 16.43
N ALA A 254 1.67 1.43 15.48
CA ALA A 254 1.08 2.54 14.74
C ALA A 254 0.05 2.05 13.71
N ASP A 255 0.38 1.01 12.95
CA ASP A 255 -0.44 0.46 11.87
C ASP A 255 -0.46 -1.09 11.92
N PRO A 256 -1.46 -1.68 12.60
CA PRO A 256 -1.54 -3.14 12.82
C PRO A 256 -1.73 -3.98 11.55
N TRP A 257 -2.07 -3.36 10.43
CA TRP A 257 -2.29 -4.03 9.15
C TRP A 257 -1.08 -3.90 8.22
N THR A 258 0.08 -3.54 8.75
CA THR A 258 1.33 -3.54 7.97
C THR A 258 1.77 -4.97 7.76
N ASP A 259 1.70 -5.45 6.52
CA ASP A 259 2.08 -6.80 6.11
C ASP A 259 3.47 -6.87 5.46
N SER A 260 4.02 -5.72 5.08
CA SER A 260 5.43 -5.58 4.72
C SER A 260 6.04 -4.22 5.05
N TRP A 261 7.36 -4.19 5.25
CA TRP A 261 8.11 -2.97 5.55
C TRP A 261 9.53 -3.03 4.98
N PRO A 262 10.04 -2.00 4.28
CA PRO A 262 11.42 -2.00 3.81
C PRO A 262 12.39 -1.84 4.99
N LEU A 263 13.50 -2.55 4.94
CA LEU A 263 14.62 -2.44 5.85
C LEU A 263 15.90 -2.26 5.03
N VAL A 264 16.83 -1.49 5.57
CA VAL A 264 18.23 -1.50 5.15
C VAL A 264 19.00 -2.02 6.34
N LEU A 265 19.62 -3.19 6.20
CA LEU A 265 20.42 -3.83 7.25
C LEU A 265 21.89 -3.56 6.99
N ASP A 266 22.58 -3.05 8.00
CA ASP A 266 24.01 -2.77 7.93
C ASP A 266 24.82 -3.83 8.69
N GLY A 267 25.90 -4.28 8.07
CA GLY A 267 26.84 -5.22 8.68
C GLY A 267 26.28 -6.63 8.86
N VAL A 268 25.47 -7.13 7.92
CA VAL A 268 24.92 -8.48 8.00
C VAL A 268 25.72 -9.49 7.20
N VAL A 269 25.95 -10.67 7.77
CA VAL A 269 26.50 -11.84 7.11
C VAL A 269 25.33 -12.71 6.62
N PRO A 270 25.21 -12.96 5.31
CA PRO A 270 24.19 -13.84 4.77
C PRO A 270 24.44 -15.30 5.17
N CYS A 271 23.41 -15.95 5.68
CA CYS A 271 23.35 -17.39 5.93
C CYS A 271 22.37 -18.05 4.95
N PRO A 272 22.34 -19.40 4.85
CA PRO A 272 21.42 -20.09 3.94
C PRO A 272 19.93 -19.77 4.17
N ASP A 273 19.55 -19.43 5.40
CA ASP A 273 18.17 -19.23 5.84
C ASP A 273 17.94 -17.94 6.65
N ALA A 274 18.98 -17.10 6.84
CA ALA A 274 18.90 -15.88 7.65
C ALA A 274 19.90 -14.80 7.20
N LEU A 275 19.70 -13.57 7.70
CA LEU A 275 20.71 -12.53 7.73
C LEU A 275 21.13 -12.32 9.18
N ALA A 276 22.40 -12.57 9.50
CA ALA A 276 22.94 -12.51 10.85
C ALA A 276 23.90 -11.34 11.06
N ASP A 277 24.03 -10.84 12.28
CA ASP A 277 25.10 -9.90 12.65
C ASP A 277 26.25 -10.63 13.39
N ASP A 278 27.29 -9.88 13.78
CA ASP A 278 28.46 -10.37 14.51
C ASP A 278 28.19 -10.64 16.00
N GLU A 279 27.05 -10.19 16.52
CA GLU A 279 26.58 -10.43 17.88
C GLU A 279 25.72 -11.70 17.99
N GLY A 280 25.46 -12.39 16.87
CA GLY A 280 24.68 -13.62 16.81
C GLY A 280 23.17 -13.38 16.73
N ASN A 281 22.71 -12.14 16.53
CA ASN A 281 21.32 -11.86 16.18
C ASN A 281 21.10 -12.26 14.73
N ALA A 282 19.92 -12.81 14.42
CA ALA A 282 19.59 -13.22 13.06
C ALA A 282 18.12 -12.96 12.74
N LEU A 283 17.86 -12.52 11.51
CA LEU A 283 16.52 -12.39 10.96
C LEU A 283 16.30 -13.46 9.89
N PRO A 284 15.26 -14.29 10.00
CA PRO A 284 15.01 -15.36 9.06
C PRO A 284 14.65 -14.81 7.68
N LEU A 285 15.13 -15.47 6.64
CA LEU A 285 14.70 -15.24 5.28
C LEU A 285 13.29 -15.80 5.08
N HIS A 286 12.53 -15.14 4.23
CA HIS A 286 11.23 -15.64 3.80
C HIS A 286 11.39 -16.98 3.09
N PRO A 287 10.54 -18.00 3.33
CA PRO A 287 10.68 -19.32 2.72
C PRO A 287 10.74 -19.30 1.18
N SER A 288 10.04 -18.36 0.54
CA SER A 288 10.08 -18.20 -0.93
C SER A 288 11.37 -17.58 -1.46
N ALA A 289 12.23 -17.02 -0.61
CA ALA A 289 13.55 -16.53 -1.04
C ALA A 289 14.48 -17.70 -1.38
N GLY A 290 14.25 -18.88 -0.76
CA GLY A 290 15.16 -20.01 -0.85
C GLY A 290 16.56 -19.67 -0.35
N VAL A 291 17.55 -20.48 -0.74
CA VAL A 291 18.96 -20.20 -0.42
C VAL A 291 19.44 -18.99 -1.24
N PRO A 292 19.96 -17.92 -0.62
CA PRO A 292 20.26 -16.67 -1.31
C PRO A 292 21.65 -16.72 -1.98
N TRP A 293 21.85 -17.62 -2.95
CA TRP A 293 23.15 -17.89 -3.57
C TRP A 293 23.89 -16.65 -4.09
N ARG A 294 23.15 -15.71 -4.70
CA ARG A 294 23.74 -14.44 -5.18
C ARG A 294 24.29 -13.62 -4.03
N LEU A 295 23.53 -13.52 -2.94
CA LEU A 295 23.93 -12.75 -1.77
C LEU A 295 25.12 -13.40 -1.06
N LEU A 296 25.12 -14.73 -0.92
CA LEU A 296 26.25 -15.50 -0.39
C LEU A 296 27.53 -15.27 -1.22
N ALA A 297 27.42 -15.30 -2.55
CA ALA A 297 28.55 -15.07 -3.45
C ALA A 297 29.10 -13.64 -3.37
N VAL A 298 28.22 -12.63 -3.23
CA VAL A 298 28.61 -11.23 -3.10
C VAL A 298 29.29 -10.94 -1.76
N SER A 299 28.79 -11.54 -0.68
CA SER A 299 29.35 -11.39 0.66
C SER A 299 30.70 -12.09 0.81
N GLY A 300 30.87 -13.28 0.21
CA GLY A 300 32.07 -14.09 0.43
C GLY A 300 32.29 -14.47 1.90
N GLY A 301 31.24 -14.45 2.72
CA GLY A 301 31.29 -14.66 4.17
C GLY A 301 31.61 -13.40 4.98
N ARG A 302 31.71 -12.22 4.34
CA ARG A 302 31.93 -10.94 5.02
C ARG A 302 30.62 -10.17 5.23
N PRO A 303 30.55 -9.28 6.24
CA PRO A 303 29.42 -8.40 6.42
C PRO A 303 29.16 -7.52 5.19
N VAL A 304 27.89 -7.36 4.83
CA VAL A 304 27.44 -6.51 3.72
C VAL A 304 26.22 -5.69 4.13
N THR A 305 25.96 -4.60 3.41
CA THR A 305 24.70 -3.86 3.55
C THR A 305 23.64 -4.50 2.66
N VAL A 306 22.46 -4.81 3.22
CA VAL A 306 21.37 -5.48 2.49
C VAL A 306 20.07 -4.74 2.71
N ALA A 307 19.46 -4.29 1.62
CA ALA A 307 18.07 -3.87 1.62
C ALA A 307 17.16 -5.09 1.47
N ALA A 308 16.12 -5.18 2.29
CA ALA A 308 15.16 -6.27 2.28
C ALA A 308 13.73 -5.76 2.54
N GLU A 309 12.74 -6.48 2.03
CA GLU A 309 11.35 -6.32 2.46
C GLU A 309 11.11 -7.28 3.64
N TRP A 310 10.83 -6.72 4.81
CA TRP A 310 10.34 -7.48 5.95
C TRP A 310 8.89 -7.89 5.73
N THR A 311 8.56 -9.12 6.11
CA THR A 311 7.19 -9.63 6.23
C THR A 311 7.09 -10.45 7.53
N PRO A 312 5.88 -10.74 8.03
CA PRO A 312 5.70 -11.64 9.16
C PRO A 312 6.30 -13.04 8.98
N ARG A 313 6.58 -13.46 7.73
CA ARG A 313 7.17 -14.77 7.41
C ARG A 313 8.69 -14.73 7.18
N GLY A 314 9.32 -13.56 7.31
CA GLY A 314 10.76 -13.38 7.10
C GLY A 314 11.09 -12.35 6.04
N LEU A 315 12.39 -12.15 5.83
CA LEU A 315 12.96 -11.13 4.95
C LEU A 315 13.01 -11.61 3.49
N LEU A 316 12.64 -10.73 2.57
CA LEU A 316 12.87 -10.87 1.13
C LEU A 316 13.99 -9.92 0.71
N PRO A 317 15.23 -10.41 0.49
CA PRO A 317 16.33 -9.55 0.07
C PRO A 317 16.04 -8.88 -1.29
N LEU A 318 16.36 -7.60 -1.41
CA LEU A 318 16.08 -6.78 -2.59
C LEU A 318 17.36 -6.33 -3.31
N THR A 319 18.33 -5.81 -2.56
CA THR A 319 19.57 -5.26 -3.09
C THR A 319 20.66 -5.35 -2.04
N ALA A 320 21.89 -5.64 -2.46
CA ALA A 320 23.06 -5.67 -1.59
C ALA A 320 24.16 -4.75 -2.12
N TRP A 321 24.92 -4.20 -1.19
CA TRP A 321 26.14 -3.45 -1.45
C TRP A 321 27.30 -4.21 -0.82
N ASN A 322 28.32 -4.54 -1.63
CA ASN A 322 29.53 -5.15 -1.11
C ASN A 322 30.47 -4.09 -0.47
N GLU A 323 31.57 -4.54 0.14
CA GLU A 323 32.56 -3.67 0.79
C GLU A 323 33.16 -2.61 -0.17
N ASP A 324 33.24 -2.92 -1.47
CA ASP A 324 33.75 -2.01 -2.51
C ASP A 324 32.70 -1.03 -3.06
N GLY A 325 31.48 -1.04 -2.50
CA GLY A 325 30.35 -0.22 -2.95
C GLY A 325 29.65 -0.73 -4.22
N GLY A 326 30.03 -1.91 -4.70
CA GLY A 326 29.38 -2.62 -5.80
C GLY A 326 27.95 -3.03 -5.44
N VAL A 327 27.01 -2.73 -6.34
CA VAL A 327 25.58 -2.97 -6.14
C VAL A 327 25.16 -4.25 -6.86
N VAL A 328 24.47 -5.13 -6.13
CA VAL A 328 23.85 -6.34 -6.70
C VAL A 328 22.37 -6.39 -6.37
N ARG A 329 21.54 -6.44 -7.42
CA ARG A 329 20.12 -6.72 -7.28
C ARG A 329 19.90 -8.21 -7.04
N LEU A 330 19.10 -8.54 -6.03
CA LEU A 330 18.86 -9.92 -5.61
C LEU A 330 17.67 -10.52 -6.35
#